data_AF-A0A2I1PA03-F1
#
_entry.id   AF-A0A2I1PA03-F1
#
_cell.length_a   1.000
_cell.length_b   1.000
_cell.length_c   1.000
_cell.angle_alpha   90.00
_cell.angle_beta   90.00
_cell.angle_gamma   90.00
#
_symmetry.space_group_name_H-M   'P 1'
#
loop_
_entity.id
_entity.type
_entity.pdbx_description
1 polymer ?
#
loop_
_entity_poly.entity_id
_entity_poly.type
_entity_poly.pdbx_seq_one_letter_code
_entity_poly.pdbx_strand_id
1 'polypeptide(L)'
;MSGTKAAPIGVTNPPIDDLLKHVDSKYALVIYSAKRARQINAYYAQLKEGLLEYVGPLVEAEASDKPLSVALKEINADKLVRTVRTDVPELGEDGVSEEPEEITAVADSTDEVAPAESVDVVEDTQDADGTDEA
;
A
#
# COMPACT_ATOMS: atom_id res chain seq x y z
N MET A 1 -24.11 -3.36 -20.68
CA MET A 1 -23.45 -2.03 -20.64
C MET A 1 -22.33 -2.05 -21.67
N SER A 2 -22.55 -1.49 -22.86
CA SER A 2 -21.51 -1.43 -23.90
C SER A 2 -20.56 -0.28 -23.57
N GLY A 3 -19.53 -0.55 -22.76
CA GLY A 3 -18.45 0.40 -22.49
C GLY A 3 -17.39 0.33 -23.58
N THR A 4 -17.07 1.45 -24.20
CA THR A 4 -15.88 1.56 -25.06
C THR A 4 -14.64 1.29 -24.22
N LYS A 5 -13.91 0.21 -24.50
CA LYS A 5 -12.63 -0.10 -23.83
C LYS A 5 -11.66 1.04 -24.11
N ALA A 6 -11.25 1.77 -23.07
CA ALA A 6 -10.30 2.87 -23.22
C ALA A 6 -8.96 2.33 -23.74
N ALA A 7 -8.38 3.02 -24.73
CA ALA A 7 -7.01 2.82 -25.17
C ALA A 7 -6.18 4.02 -24.69
N PRO A 8 -5.81 4.07 -23.40
CA PRO A 8 -5.16 5.23 -22.83
C PRO A 8 -3.74 5.41 -23.36
N ILE A 9 -3.31 6.67 -23.43
CA ILE A 9 -1.95 7.06 -23.82
C ILE A 9 -1.37 8.05 -22.81
N GLY A 10 -0.07 7.95 -22.56
CA GLY A 10 0.64 8.82 -21.62
C GLY A 10 0.09 8.73 -20.20
N VAL A 11 -0.25 9.87 -19.60
CA VAL A 11 -0.69 9.98 -18.19
C VAL A 11 -2.00 9.22 -17.90
N THR A 12 -2.82 8.98 -18.93
CA THR A 12 -4.07 8.23 -18.77
C THR A 12 -3.89 6.72 -18.73
N ASN A 13 -2.66 6.23 -18.94
CA ASN A 13 -2.30 4.82 -18.89
C ASN A 13 -1.57 4.53 -17.56
N PRO A 14 -2.07 3.62 -16.72
CA PRO A 14 -3.26 2.77 -16.86
C PRO A 14 -4.61 3.51 -16.70
N PRO A 15 -5.73 2.96 -17.24
CA PRO A 15 -7.06 3.55 -17.08
C PRO A 15 -7.43 3.73 -15.61
N ILE A 16 -8.06 4.87 -15.29
CA ILE A 16 -8.46 5.16 -13.90
C ILE A 16 -9.47 4.16 -13.35
N ASP A 17 -10.36 3.65 -14.19
CA ASP A 17 -11.37 2.67 -13.76
C ASP A 17 -10.76 1.33 -13.37
N ASP A 18 -9.61 0.97 -13.94
CA ASP A 18 -8.87 -0.23 -13.54
C ASP A 18 -8.17 0.02 -12.21
N LEU A 19 -7.49 1.17 -12.05
CA LEU A 19 -6.85 1.57 -10.80
C LEU A 19 -7.81 1.61 -9.61
N LEU A 20 -9.05 2.10 -9.81
CA LEU A 20 -10.06 2.19 -8.76
C LEU A 20 -10.63 0.83 -8.32
N LYS A 21 -10.32 -0.28 -9.01
CA LYS A 21 -10.68 -1.63 -8.54
C LYS A 21 -9.77 -2.12 -7.42
N HIS A 22 -8.58 -1.53 -7.29
CA HIS A 22 -7.56 -1.95 -6.31
C HIS A 22 -7.61 -1.15 -5.00
N VAL A 23 -8.52 -0.18 -4.87
CA VAL A 23 -8.59 0.76 -3.73
C VAL A 23 -10.01 1.19 -3.42
N ASP A 24 -10.26 1.54 -2.16
CA ASP A 24 -11.60 1.88 -1.66
C ASP A 24 -12.11 3.26 -2.14
N SER A 25 -11.19 4.17 -2.45
CA SER A 25 -11.53 5.54 -2.85
C SER A 25 -10.45 6.20 -3.71
N LYS A 26 -10.84 7.28 -4.39
CA LYS A 26 -9.90 8.12 -5.16
C LYS A 26 -8.78 8.69 -4.28
N TYR A 27 -9.09 9.04 -3.03
CA TYR A 27 -8.09 9.56 -2.10
C TYR A 27 -7.12 8.48 -1.66
N ALA A 28 -7.62 7.26 -1.40
CA ALA A 28 -6.78 6.12 -1.10
C ALA A 28 -5.80 5.83 -2.24
N LEU A 29 -6.23 5.92 -3.50
CA LEU A 29 -5.36 5.77 -4.67
C LEU A 29 -4.19 6.78 -4.65
N VAL A 30 -4.47 8.03 -4.34
CA VAL A 30 -3.46 9.10 -4.31
C VAL A 30 -2.40 8.81 -3.26
N ILE A 31 -2.81 8.46 -2.04
CA ILE A 31 -1.86 8.14 -0.97
C ILE A 31 -1.06 6.89 -1.30
N TYR A 32 -1.73 5.84 -1.78
CA TYR A 32 -1.10 4.56 -2.11
C TYR A 32 -0.02 4.71 -3.19
N SER A 33 -0.38 5.34 -4.31
CA SER A 33 0.55 5.61 -5.41
C SER A 33 1.67 6.58 -5.01
N ALA A 34 1.39 7.60 -4.20
CA ALA A 34 2.39 8.55 -3.74
C ALA A 34 3.43 7.92 -2.80
N LYS A 35 2.99 7.10 -1.84
CA LYS A 35 3.89 6.38 -0.92
C LYS A 35 4.82 5.46 -1.70
N ARG A 36 4.26 4.65 -2.60
CA ARG A 36 5.05 3.76 -3.44
C ARG A 36 6.02 4.51 -4.37
N ALA A 37 5.59 5.61 -4.96
CA ALA A 37 6.45 6.43 -5.81
C ALA A 37 7.66 7.00 -5.06
N ARG A 38 7.49 7.38 -3.78
CA ARG A 38 8.62 7.82 -2.92
C ARG A 38 9.60 6.68 -2.66
N GLN A 39 9.11 5.47 -2.40
CA GLN A 39 9.95 4.27 -2.23
C GLN A 39 10.79 3.99 -3.48
N ILE A 40 10.18 4.03 -4.67
CA ILE A 40 10.89 3.84 -5.95
C ILE A 40 11.93 4.94 -6.19
N ASN A 41 11.60 6.19 -5.86
CA ASN A 41 12.54 7.30 -6.00
C ASN A 41 13.73 7.17 -5.04
N ALA A 42 13.47 6.76 -3.80
CA ALA A 42 14.51 6.53 -2.80
C ALA A 42 15.42 5.36 -3.20
N TYR A 43 14.87 4.28 -3.76
CA TYR A 43 15.64 3.19 -4.35
C TYR A 43 16.64 3.70 -5.41
N TYR A 44 16.19 4.52 -6.37
CA TYR A 44 17.09 5.07 -7.39
C TYR A 44 18.14 6.05 -6.85
N ALA A 45 17.83 6.76 -5.75
CA ALA A 45 18.80 7.62 -5.08
C ALA A 45 19.88 6.79 -4.36
N GLN A 46 19.47 5.78 -3.61
CA GLN A 46 20.38 4.92 -2.83
C GLN A 46 21.15 3.90 -3.68
N LEU A 47 20.69 3.57 -4.90
CA LEU A 47 21.38 2.63 -5.80
C LEU A 47 22.83 3.09 -6.08
N LYS A 48 23.09 4.40 -6.05
CA LYS A 48 24.43 4.98 -6.22
C LYS A 48 25.29 4.87 -4.96
N GLU A 49 24.66 4.78 -3.80
CA GLU A 49 25.28 4.76 -2.47
C GLU A 49 25.51 3.32 -1.96
N GLY A 50 24.88 2.32 -2.59
CA GLY A 50 25.08 0.90 -2.29
C GLY A 50 24.30 0.39 -1.08
N LEU A 51 23.39 1.19 -0.53
CA LEU A 51 22.45 0.80 0.52
C LEU A 51 21.15 0.37 -0.17
N LEU A 52 20.72 -0.89 0.01
CA LEU A 52 19.51 -1.43 -0.61
C LEU A 52 18.37 -1.55 0.40
N GLU A 53 18.02 -0.44 1.04
CA GLU A 53 16.93 -0.42 2.04
C GLU A 53 15.55 -0.42 1.37
N TYR A 54 15.43 0.23 0.21
CA TYR A 54 14.17 0.34 -0.53
C TYR A 54 14.04 -0.68 -1.66
N VAL A 55 12.82 -1.15 -1.88
CA VAL A 55 12.49 -2.09 -2.95
C VAL A 55 12.29 -1.33 -4.27
N GLY A 56 13.03 -1.73 -5.30
CA GLY A 56 12.95 -1.17 -6.64
C GLY A 56 11.64 -1.48 -7.39
N PRO A 57 11.54 -1.08 -8.66
CA PRO A 57 10.37 -1.36 -9.50
C PRO A 57 10.05 -2.85 -9.61
N LEU A 58 8.77 -3.20 -9.46
CA LEU A 58 8.26 -4.57 -9.59
C LEU A 58 7.73 -4.87 -11.00
N VAL A 59 7.57 -3.86 -11.83
CA VAL A 59 7.24 -3.96 -13.26
C VAL A 59 8.43 -3.52 -14.11
N GLU A 60 8.40 -3.88 -15.39
CA GLU A 60 9.36 -3.36 -16.35
C GLU A 60 9.26 -1.83 -16.40
N ALA A 61 10.36 -1.17 -16.02
CA ALA A 61 10.47 0.28 -15.94
C ALA A 61 11.87 0.70 -16.36
N GLU A 62 11.95 1.80 -17.11
CA GLU A 62 13.23 2.43 -17.42
C GLU A 62 13.63 3.40 -16.31
N ALA A 63 14.93 3.67 -16.15
CA ALA A 63 15.42 4.63 -15.15
C ALA A 63 14.92 6.08 -15.41
N SER A 64 14.52 6.39 -16.64
CA SER A 64 13.91 7.66 -17.04
C SER A 64 12.43 7.78 -16.70
N ASP A 65 11.75 6.66 -16.40
CA ASP A 65 10.33 6.68 -16.07
C ASP A 65 10.09 7.44 -14.78
N LYS A 66 8.99 8.20 -14.75
CA LYS A 66 8.60 8.92 -13.52
C LYS A 66 8.17 7.88 -12.47
N PRO A 67 8.68 7.95 -11.23
CA PRO A 67 8.36 6.97 -10.18
C PRO A 67 6.85 6.79 -9.95
N LEU A 68 6.07 7.86 -10.09
CA LEU A 68 4.61 7.80 -9.97
C LEU A 68 3.95 7.00 -11.10
N SER A 69 4.47 7.07 -12.32
CA SER A 69 3.95 6.27 -13.44
C SER A 69 4.22 4.78 -13.22
N VAL A 70 5.40 4.44 -12.71
CA VAL A 70 5.77 3.07 -12.34
C VAL A 70 4.85 2.56 -11.23
N ALA A 71 4.65 3.35 -10.16
CA ALA A 71 3.76 2.98 -9.06
C ALA A 71 2.32 2.68 -9.53
N LEU A 72 1.76 3.50 -10.45
CA LEU A 72 0.42 3.24 -11.00
C LEU A 72 0.37 1.95 -11.84
N LYS A 73 1.42 1.64 -12.61
CA LYS A 73 1.52 0.38 -13.36
C LYS A 73 1.63 -0.83 -12.43
N GLU A 74 2.33 -0.71 -11.31
CA GLU A 74 2.44 -1.78 -10.30
C GLU A 74 1.11 -2.04 -9.60
N ILE A 75 0.37 -0.99 -9.23
CA ILE A 75 -0.97 -1.12 -8.65
C ILE A 75 -1.91 -1.83 -9.63
N ASN A 76 -1.91 -1.43 -10.89
CA ASN A 76 -2.74 -2.06 -11.93
C ASN A 76 -2.34 -3.51 -12.26
N ALA A 77 -1.12 -3.92 -11.87
CA ALA A 77 -0.61 -5.28 -12.08
C ALA A 77 -0.72 -6.15 -10.81
N ASP A 78 -1.41 -5.68 -9.77
CA ASP A 78 -1.61 -6.39 -8.49
C ASP A 78 -0.29 -6.85 -7.83
N LYS A 79 0.79 -6.08 -7.99
CA LYS A 79 2.11 -6.43 -7.45
C LYS A 79 2.37 -5.93 -6.02
N LEU A 80 1.42 -5.20 -5.45
CA LEU A 80 1.57 -4.48 -4.19
C LEU A 80 0.42 -4.84 -3.27
N VAL A 81 0.73 -5.02 -1.98
CA VAL A 81 -0.25 -5.23 -0.92
C VAL A 81 -0.33 -3.97 -0.08
N ARG A 82 -1.56 -3.52 0.18
CA ARG A 82 -1.87 -2.38 1.06
C ARG A 82 -2.49 -2.89 2.35
N THR A 83 -1.89 -2.56 3.48
CA THR A 83 -2.42 -2.89 4.81
C THR A 83 -3.03 -1.65 5.46
N VAL A 84 -4.35 -1.53 5.43
CA VAL A 84 -5.03 -0.43 6.13
C VAL A 84 -5.00 -0.73 7.63
N ARG A 85 -4.35 0.13 8.42
CA ARG A 85 -4.49 0.12 9.89
C ARG A 85 -5.94 0.41 10.25
N THR A 86 -6.65 -0.59 10.76
CA THR A 86 -8.02 -0.45 11.29
C THR A 86 -8.07 -0.39 12.81
N ASP A 87 -6.92 -0.48 13.47
CA ASP A 87 -6.76 -0.40 14.93
C ASP A 87 -6.72 1.05 15.42
N VAL A 88 -7.64 1.89 14.91
CA VAL A 88 -7.93 3.14 15.62
C VAL A 88 -8.57 2.70 16.94
N PRO A 89 -7.92 2.92 18.10
CA PRO A 89 -8.56 2.63 19.36
C PRO A 89 -9.87 3.40 19.37
N GLU A 90 -11.00 2.71 19.55
CA GLU A 90 -12.27 3.38 19.81
C GLU A 90 -12.01 4.33 20.97
N LEU A 91 -12.04 5.63 20.68
CA LEU A 91 -12.03 6.67 21.71
C LEU A 91 -13.27 6.37 22.55
N GLY A 92 -13.07 5.66 23.66
CA GLY A 92 -14.12 5.40 24.62
C GLY A 92 -14.80 6.72 24.95
N GLU A 93 -16.12 6.68 25.12
CA GLU A 93 -16.99 7.85 25.26
C GLU A 93 -16.69 8.70 26.52
N ASP A 94 -15.64 8.40 27.27
CA ASP A 94 -15.22 9.05 28.50
C ASP A 94 -13.79 9.60 28.39
N GLY A 95 -13.62 10.80 27.84
CA GLY A 95 -12.28 11.39 27.72
C GLY A 95 -12.18 12.78 27.12
N VAL A 96 -13.14 13.69 27.37
CA VAL A 96 -12.90 15.11 27.09
C VAL A 96 -12.07 15.69 28.24
N SER A 97 -10.74 15.68 28.10
CA SER A 97 -9.86 16.55 28.87
C SER A 97 -9.96 17.98 28.31
N GLU A 98 -10.26 18.95 29.17
CA GLU A 98 -10.49 20.37 28.82
C GLU A 98 -9.22 21.16 28.43
N GLU A 99 -8.12 20.52 28.08
CA GLU A 99 -6.91 21.21 27.62
C GLU A 99 -6.78 20.98 26.10
N PRO A 100 -6.56 22.03 25.29
CA PRO A 100 -6.34 21.84 23.86
C PRO A 100 -5.04 21.06 23.69
N GLU A 101 -5.14 19.79 23.31
CA GLU A 101 -3.97 19.01 22.93
C GLU A 101 -3.25 19.77 21.81
N GLU A 102 -1.99 20.08 22.07
CA GLU A 102 -1.09 20.65 21.07
C GLU A 102 -1.13 19.74 19.84
N ILE A 103 -1.42 20.32 18.67
CA ILE A 103 -1.29 19.66 17.37
C ILE A 103 0.17 19.27 17.15
N THR A 104 0.58 18.18 17.80
CA THR A 104 1.82 17.51 17.52
C THR A 104 1.66 16.86 16.15
N ALA A 105 2.63 17.11 15.27
CA ALA A 105 2.63 16.53 13.94
C ALA A 105 2.41 15.02 14.07
N VAL A 106 1.35 14.50 13.44
CA VAL A 106 1.14 13.06 13.29
C VAL A 106 2.44 12.53 12.68
N ALA A 107 3.26 11.89 13.52
CA ALA A 107 4.46 11.20 13.08
C ALA A 107 4.02 10.26 11.97
N ASP A 108 4.69 10.35 10.82
CA ASP A 108 4.42 9.61 9.58
C ASP A 108 4.12 8.14 9.91
N SER A 109 2.85 7.83 10.16
CA SER A 109 2.44 6.50 10.59
C SER A 109 2.30 5.68 9.32
N THR A 110 3.22 4.73 9.23
CA THR A 110 3.55 3.97 8.03
C THR A 110 2.43 2.99 7.70
N ASP A 111 1.47 3.43 6.89
CA ASP A 111 0.74 2.54 5.96
C ASP A 111 1.82 1.91 5.05
N GLU A 112 2.28 0.71 5.42
CA GLU A 112 3.35 0.00 4.73
C GLU A 112 2.81 -0.68 3.47
N VAL A 113 3.54 -0.51 2.37
CA VAL A 113 3.26 -1.17 1.10
C VAL A 113 4.27 -2.30 0.94
N ALA A 114 3.82 -3.53 1.15
CA ALA A 114 4.64 -4.74 1.07
C ALA A 114 4.50 -5.44 -0.30
N PRO A 115 5.54 -6.16 -0.78
CA PRO A 115 5.44 -7.00 -1.96
C PRO A 115 4.52 -8.21 -1.71
N ALA A 116 3.88 -8.70 -2.77
CA ALA A 116 2.88 -9.78 -2.67
C ALA A 116 3.42 -11.16 -2.26
N GLU A 117 4.74 -11.39 -2.26
CA GLU A 117 5.32 -12.73 -2.02
C GLU A 117 5.73 -13.03 -0.57
N SER A 118 5.32 -12.23 0.42
CA SER A 118 5.58 -12.51 1.83
C SER A 118 4.31 -12.45 2.67
N VAL A 119 3.43 -13.43 2.49
CA VAL A 119 2.39 -13.77 3.48
C VAL A 119 2.58 -15.25 3.80
N ASP A 120 3.26 -15.52 4.92
CA ASP A 120 3.23 -16.85 5.53
C ASP A 120 1.77 -17.15 5.90
N VAL A 121 1.16 -18.07 5.15
CA VAL A 121 -0.12 -18.68 5.53
C VAL A 121 0.15 -19.45 6.81
N VAL A 122 -0.25 -18.89 7.94
CA VAL A 122 -0.31 -19.62 9.19
C VAL A 122 -1.32 -20.75 8.97
N GLU A 123 -0.82 -21.96 8.75
CA GLU A 123 -1.65 -23.16 8.78
C GLU A 123 -2.25 -23.27 10.19
N ASP A 124 -3.56 -23.07 10.25
CA ASP A 124 -4.38 -23.25 11.43
C ASP A 124 -4.35 -24.75 11.80
N THR A 125 -3.40 -25.15 12.64
CA THR A 125 -3.42 -26.47 13.25
C THR A 125 -4.56 -26.50 14.26
N GLN A 126 -5.72 -26.95 13.78
CA GLN A 126 -6.90 -27.21 14.58
C GLN A 126 -6.57 -28.09 15.78
N ASP A 127 -7.10 -27.65 16.91
CA ASP A 127 -7.16 -28.34 18.19
C ASP A 127 -7.61 -29.80 18.05
N ALA A 128 -6.91 -30.69 18.73
CA ALA A 128 -7.46 -31.94 19.22
C ALA A 128 -7.18 -32.00 20.73
N ASP A 129 -8.04 -31.32 21.50
CA ASP A 129 -8.34 -31.71 22.87
C ASP A 129 -9.12 -33.04 22.83
N GLY A 130 -8.71 -33.97 23.68
CA GLY A 130 -9.25 -35.31 23.78
C GLY A 130 -8.74 -35.98 25.04
N THR A 131 -8.96 -35.33 26.17
CA THR A 131 -8.89 -35.95 27.50
C THR A 131 -10.07 -36.92 27.65
N ASP A 132 -9.84 -38.23 27.84
CA ASP A 132 -10.80 -39.11 28.54
C ASP A 132 -10.13 -40.34 29.19
N GLU A 133 -10.69 -40.72 30.32
CA GLU A 133 -10.28 -41.69 31.35
C GLU A 133 -10.14 -43.15 30.87
N ALA A 134 -9.14 -43.86 31.41
CA ALA A 134 -9.27 -45.19 32.06
C ALA A 134 -7.91 -45.65 32.65
#